data_AF-A0A921MW84-F1
#
_entry.id   AF-A0A921MW84-F1
#
_cell.length_a   1.000
_cell.length_b   1.000
_cell.length_c   1.000
_cell.angle_alpha   90.00
_cell.angle_beta   90.00
_cell.angle_gamma   90.00
#
_symmetry.space_group_name_H-M   'P 1'
#
loop_
_entity.id
_entity.type
_entity.pdbx_description
1 polymer ?
#
loop_
_entity_poly.entity_id
_entity_poly.type
_entity_poly.pdbx_seq_one_letter_code
_entity_poly.pdbx_strand_id
1 'polypeptide(L)'
;MAKAPASTLDNVIALAKKRGFVFPAGEIYGGTRSAWDYGPLGVELKENIKKQWWRTFVQSRGDMVGLDSSIILPRRVWEASGHVQTFTDPLVECKSCHNRFREDHLLEAFEEKKGRAPEGGMAEIACPNCGNRGDFTEPQEFSGLVKTYLGPVSSEAGLHYLRPETAQGIFVNFLNVVTAARQKPPFGIGQIGKAFRNEITPGNFIFRTREFEQMEIEYFTPPAEASEQFDLWVEACWNWFIDLGIAPENLRRFDVPETERAHYSAATIDLEYRFGFQGSEWGELMGVANRTDFDLGAHTDASGTKMQYFDQAANERYTPYVIEPSFGLTRSMMAFLVDAYTEDEAPNAKGGVDTRTVLKLDRRLAPFKAAVLPLSRN
;
A
#
# COMPACT_ATOMS: atom_id res chain seq x y z
N MET A 1 25.11 12.11 24.49
CA MET A 1 24.97 10.69 24.11
C MET A 1 25.49 10.55 22.68
N ALA A 2 26.36 9.58 22.40
CA ALA A 2 26.80 9.33 21.03
C ALA A 2 25.59 8.93 20.18
N LYS A 3 25.46 9.53 18.99
CA LYS A 3 24.38 9.19 18.04
C LYS A 3 24.53 7.71 17.69
N ALA A 4 23.45 6.93 17.80
CA ALA A 4 23.45 5.54 17.36
C ALA A 4 23.95 5.44 15.90
N PRO A 5 24.66 4.36 15.53
CA PRO A 5 25.08 4.16 14.15
C PRO A 5 23.85 4.19 13.22
N ALA A 6 24.00 4.80 12.05
CA ALA A 6 22.92 4.90 11.07
C ALA A 6 22.47 3.50 10.63
N SER A 7 21.17 3.27 10.60
CA SER A 7 20.59 2.02 10.10
C SER A 7 20.74 1.91 8.58
N THR A 8 20.59 0.70 8.02
CA THR A 8 20.50 0.52 6.56
C THR A 8 19.41 1.40 5.96
N LEU A 9 18.27 1.51 6.64
CA LEU A 9 17.17 2.38 6.24
C LEU A 9 17.60 3.86 6.19
N ASP A 10 18.29 4.38 7.20
CA ASP A 10 18.80 5.76 7.21
C ASP A 10 19.73 6.03 6.03
N ASN A 11 20.61 5.07 5.73
CA ASN A 11 21.55 5.17 4.61
C ASN A 11 20.82 5.17 3.26
N VAL A 12 19.77 4.35 3.11
CA VAL A 12 18.93 4.30 1.91
C VAL A 12 18.14 5.59 1.73
N ILE A 13 17.58 6.16 2.80
CA ILE A 13 16.89 7.47 2.76
C ILE A 13 17.86 8.56 2.29
N ALA A 14 19.07 8.59 2.85
CA ALA A 14 20.10 9.55 2.45
C ALA A 14 20.52 9.37 0.98
N LEU A 15 20.70 8.12 0.54
CA LEU A 15 21.02 7.78 -0.84
C LEU A 15 19.90 8.21 -1.79
N ALA A 16 18.65 7.93 -1.44
CA ALA A 16 17.48 8.23 -2.24
C ALA A 16 17.35 9.73 -2.51
N LYS A 17 17.56 10.56 -1.48
CA LYS A 17 17.60 12.02 -1.62
C LYS A 17 18.78 12.48 -2.48
N LYS A 18 19.99 11.97 -2.20
CA LYS A 18 21.22 12.42 -2.87
C LYS A 18 21.31 12.02 -4.34
N ARG A 19 20.75 10.87 -4.72
CA ARG A 19 20.85 10.31 -6.08
C ARG A 19 19.63 10.57 -6.95
N GLY A 20 18.59 11.21 -6.41
CA GLY A 20 17.41 11.56 -7.19
C GLY A 20 16.41 10.43 -7.36
N PHE A 21 16.21 9.63 -6.31
CA PHE A 21 15.09 8.70 -6.24
C PHE A 21 13.84 9.38 -5.69
N VAL A 22 13.95 10.09 -4.56
CA VAL A 22 12.80 10.67 -3.86
C VAL A 22 13.16 12.04 -3.29
N PHE A 23 12.24 13.00 -3.44
CA PHE A 23 12.33 14.35 -2.91
C PHE A 23 11.08 14.69 -2.07
N PRO A 24 11.18 15.54 -1.04
CA PRO A 24 10.00 16.10 -0.37
C PRO A 24 9.14 16.88 -1.36
N ALA A 25 7.83 16.62 -1.39
CA ALA A 25 6.93 17.32 -2.30
C ALA A 25 6.88 18.81 -1.99
N GLY A 26 7.21 19.66 -2.97
CA GLY A 26 7.26 21.11 -2.78
C GLY A 26 8.37 21.57 -1.82
N GLU A 27 9.54 20.93 -1.82
CA GLU A 27 10.68 21.22 -0.91
C GLU A 27 11.02 22.71 -0.81
N ILE A 28 11.00 23.47 -1.92
CA ILE A 28 11.30 24.91 -1.94
C ILE A 28 10.26 25.78 -1.18
N TYR A 29 9.07 25.24 -0.92
CA TYR A 29 7.99 25.89 -0.16
C TYR A 29 7.89 25.36 1.28
N GLY A 30 8.89 24.61 1.76
CA GLY A 30 8.89 24.00 3.09
C GLY A 30 8.35 22.56 3.14
N GLY A 31 7.94 22.01 2.00
CA GLY A 31 7.48 20.63 1.88
C GLY A 31 6.03 20.41 2.33
N THR A 32 5.38 19.40 1.77
CA THR A 32 4.10 18.88 2.28
C THR A 32 4.34 17.58 3.04
N ARG A 33 3.86 17.51 4.30
CA ARG A 33 4.02 16.31 5.13
C ARG A 33 3.37 15.10 4.46
N SER A 34 4.07 13.96 4.50
CA SER A 34 3.60 12.68 3.95
C SER A 34 3.29 12.74 2.44
N ALA A 35 3.95 13.64 1.71
CA ALA A 35 3.89 13.75 0.26
C ALA A 35 5.30 13.83 -0.31
N TRP A 36 5.54 13.11 -1.41
CA TRP A 36 6.86 12.90 -1.97
C TRP A 36 6.83 12.92 -3.50
N ASP A 37 7.85 13.53 -4.09
CA ASP A 37 8.09 13.53 -5.53
C ASP A 37 9.17 12.48 -5.86
N TYR A 38 9.06 11.86 -7.04
CA TYR A 38 10.03 10.87 -7.50
C TYR A 38 10.94 11.50 -8.55
N GLY A 39 12.24 11.50 -8.29
CA GLY A 39 13.25 12.06 -9.19
C GLY A 39 13.54 11.14 -10.38
N PRO A 40 14.54 11.49 -11.22
CA PRO A 40 14.85 10.73 -12.44
C PRO A 40 15.08 9.23 -12.22
N LEU A 41 15.82 8.84 -11.17
CA LEU A 41 16.03 7.42 -10.85
C LEU A 41 14.80 6.78 -10.22
N GLY A 42 14.02 7.56 -9.46
CA GLY A 42 12.82 7.09 -8.78
C GLY A 42 11.72 6.75 -9.75
N VAL A 43 11.48 7.61 -10.75
CA VAL A 43 10.49 7.36 -11.81
C VAL A 43 10.86 6.10 -12.58
N GLU A 44 12.10 5.96 -13.04
CA GLU A 44 12.52 4.76 -13.79
C GLU A 44 12.38 3.48 -12.95
N LEU A 45 12.74 3.50 -11.67
CA LEU A 45 12.56 2.35 -10.78
C LEU A 45 11.06 2.01 -10.62
N LYS A 46 10.21 3.00 -10.34
CA LYS A 46 8.76 2.80 -10.20
C LYS A 46 8.13 2.25 -11.47
N GLU A 47 8.47 2.82 -12.62
CA GLU A 47 7.97 2.33 -13.91
C GLU A 47 8.44 0.90 -14.20
N ASN A 48 9.67 0.55 -13.87
CA ASN A 48 10.15 -0.82 -14.02
C ASN A 48 9.42 -1.80 -13.11
N ILE A 49 9.13 -1.42 -11.85
CA ILE A 49 8.34 -2.23 -10.93
C ILE A 49 6.92 -2.44 -11.47
N LYS A 50 6.23 -1.36 -11.88
CA LYS A 50 4.88 -1.44 -12.48
C LYS A 50 4.85 -2.33 -13.72
N LYS A 51 5.81 -2.15 -14.63
CA LYS A 51 5.93 -2.97 -15.84
C LYS A 51 6.18 -4.44 -15.52
N GLN A 52 7.00 -4.74 -14.50
CA GLN A 52 7.22 -6.12 -14.09
C GLN A 52 6.00 -6.74 -13.44
N TRP A 53 5.32 -6.02 -12.55
CA TRP A 53 4.08 -6.48 -11.95
C TRP A 53 3.02 -6.76 -13.03
N TRP A 54 2.82 -5.80 -13.95
CA TRP A 54 1.86 -5.94 -15.04
C TRP A 54 2.21 -7.08 -15.98
N ARG A 55 3.49 -7.27 -16.28
CA ARG A 55 3.96 -8.38 -17.08
C ARG A 55 3.66 -9.71 -16.40
N THR A 56 3.99 -9.86 -15.12
CA THR A 56 3.83 -11.12 -14.39
C THR A 56 2.37 -11.48 -14.18
N PHE A 57 1.61 -10.56 -13.60
CA PHE A 57 0.27 -10.87 -13.12
C PHE A 57 -0.83 -10.58 -14.14
N VAL A 58 -0.59 -9.77 -15.17
CA VAL A 58 -1.62 -9.48 -16.19
C VAL A 58 -1.26 -10.08 -17.54
N GLN A 59 -0.11 -9.73 -18.12
CA GLN A 59 0.21 -10.11 -19.51
C GLN A 59 0.66 -11.57 -19.67
N SER A 60 1.26 -12.17 -18.64
CA SER A 60 1.78 -13.54 -18.70
C SER A 60 0.77 -14.59 -18.24
N ARG A 61 -0.48 -14.17 -17.98
CA ARG A 61 -1.57 -15.01 -17.47
C ARG A 61 -2.74 -15.03 -18.46
N GLY A 62 -3.32 -16.20 -18.68
CA GLY A 62 -4.46 -16.38 -19.60
C GLY A 62 -5.81 -16.02 -18.98
N ASP A 63 -5.87 -15.90 -17.66
CA ASP A 63 -7.05 -15.68 -16.83
C ASP A 63 -7.09 -14.25 -16.28
N MET A 64 -6.35 -13.31 -16.88
CA MET A 64 -6.20 -11.95 -16.37
C MET A 64 -6.43 -10.91 -17.45
N VAL A 65 -7.08 -9.80 -17.07
CA VAL A 65 -7.29 -8.63 -17.92
C VAL A 65 -6.97 -7.35 -17.16
N GLY A 66 -6.72 -6.27 -17.91
CA GLY A 66 -6.43 -4.95 -17.33
C GLY A 66 -7.65 -4.05 -17.25
N LEU A 67 -7.66 -3.15 -16.27
CA LEU A 67 -8.58 -2.02 -16.17
C LEU A 67 -7.84 -0.75 -15.75
N ASP A 68 -8.34 0.40 -16.16
CA ASP A 68 -7.95 1.72 -15.64
C ASP A 68 -9.22 2.54 -15.35
N SER A 69 -9.63 2.56 -14.08
CA SER A 69 -10.81 3.28 -13.61
C SER A 69 -10.47 4.71 -13.21
N SER A 70 -11.46 5.59 -13.28
CA SER A 70 -11.36 6.96 -12.73
C SER A 70 -11.00 6.96 -11.24
N ILE A 71 -10.25 7.98 -10.82
CA ILE A 71 -9.96 8.29 -9.41
C ILE A 71 -11.21 8.80 -8.69
N ILE A 72 -12.03 9.58 -9.41
CA ILE A 72 -13.25 10.17 -8.86
C ILE A 72 -14.43 9.34 -9.36
N LEU A 73 -15.04 8.62 -8.43
CA LEU A 73 -16.24 7.81 -8.65
C LEU A 73 -17.46 8.47 -7.96
N PRO A 74 -18.69 8.13 -8.37
CA PRO A 74 -19.90 8.61 -7.69
C PRO A 74 -19.84 8.31 -6.19
N ARG A 75 -20.24 9.27 -5.36
CA ARG A 75 -20.26 9.15 -3.89
C ARG A 75 -20.87 7.83 -3.39
N ARG A 76 -21.96 7.39 -4.01
CA ARG A 76 -22.69 6.16 -3.67
C ARG A 76 -21.83 4.89 -3.72
N VAL A 77 -20.75 4.87 -4.51
CA VAL A 77 -19.79 3.74 -4.56
C VAL A 77 -19.07 3.59 -3.21
N TRP A 78 -18.69 4.70 -2.59
CA TRP A 78 -18.00 4.72 -1.29
C TRP A 78 -18.95 4.51 -0.11
N GLU A 79 -20.23 4.83 -0.30
CA GLU A 79 -21.29 4.51 0.68
C GLU A 79 -21.62 3.02 0.65
N ALA A 80 -21.78 2.45 -0.55
CA ALA A 80 -22.06 1.02 -0.74
C ALA A 80 -20.95 0.13 -0.17
N SER A 81 -19.69 0.50 -0.40
CA SER A 81 -18.53 -0.23 0.12
C SER A 81 -18.24 0.02 1.60
N GLY A 82 -19.04 0.83 2.29
CA GLY A 82 -18.87 1.13 3.72
C GLY A 82 -17.80 2.17 4.06
N HIS A 83 -16.93 2.55 3.11
CA HIS A 83 -15.84 3.51 3.32
C HIS A 83 -16.28 4.84 3.96
N VAL A 84 -17.46 5.36 3.59
CA VAL A 84 -17.94 6.62 4.19
C VAL A 84 -18.24 6.47 5.69
N GLN A 85 -18.62 5.28 6.13
CA GLN A 85 -19.01 5.00 7.52
C GLN A 85 -17.85 4.50 8.37
N THR A 86 -16.99 3.63 7.82
CA THR A 86 -15.98 2.89 8.59
C THR A 86 -14.58 3.45 8.48
N PHE A 87 -14.31 4.32 7.50
CA PHE A 87 -12.99 4.92 7.29
C PHE A 87 -12.82 6.19 8.14
N THR A 88 -13.12 6.07 9.43
CA THR A 88 -12.93 7.13 10.43
C THR A 88 -12.02 6.63 11.55
N ASP A 89 -11.02 7.44 11.89
CA ASP A 89 -10.09 7.16 12.99
C ASP A 89 -10.36 8.11 14.16
N PRO A 90 -10.34 7.62 15.41
CA PRO A 90 -10.44 8.47 16.59
C PRO A 90 -9.14 9.26 16.79
N LEU A 91 -9.25 10.59 16.82
CA LEU A 91 -8.11 11.50 16.81
C LEU A 91 -8.08 12.37 18.07
N VAL A 92 -6.93 12.37 18.74
CA VAL A 92 -6.67 13.17 19.94
C VAL A 92 -5.52 14.15 19.70
N GLU A 93 -5.63 15.36 20.24
CA GLU A 93 -4.57 16.38 20.19
C GLU A 93 -3.96 16.56 21.58
N CYS A 94 -2.62 16.52 21.67
CA CYS A 94 -1.94 16.86 22.92
C CYS A 94 -2.12 18.35 23.19
N LYS A 95 -2.79 18.70 24.29
CA LYS A 95 -3.10 20.09 24.66
C LYS A 95 -1.87 20.95 24.93
N SER A 96 -0.72 20.33 25.16
CA SER A 96 0.53 21.04 25.47
C SER A 96 1.42 21.32 24.26
N CYS A 97 1.47 20.42 23.27
CA CYS A 97 2.31 20.58 22.08
C CYS A 97 1.54 20.65 20.76
N HIS A 98 0.22 20.52 20.81
CA HIS A 98 -0.71 20.56 19.67
C HIS A 98 -0.42 19.55 18.55
N ASN A 99 0.39 18.53 18.84
CA ASN A 99 0.53 17.40 17.94
C ASN A 99 -0.67 16.47 18.07
N ARG A 100 -1.10 15.97 16.92
CA ARG A 100 -2.25 15.09 16.76
C ARG A 100 -1.79 13.65 16.61
N PHE A 101 -2.53 12.76 17.25
CA PHE A 101 -2.25 11.34 17.27
C PHE A 101 -3.55 10.58 17.08
N ARG A 102 -3.42 9.39 16.51
CA ARG A 102 -4.47 8.38 16.54
C ARG A 102 -4.57 7.80 17.95
N GLU A 103 -5.77 7.78 18.51
CA GLU A 103 -6.02 7.35 19.88
C GLU A 103 -5.66 5.88 20.08
N ASP A 104 -6.13 5.02 19.18
CA ASP A 104 -5.85 3.58 19.18
C ASP A 104 -4.36 3.25 19.13
N HIS A 105 -3.59 3.88 18.24
CA HIS A 105 -2.13 3.69 18.19
C HIS A 105 -1.43 4.07 19.50
N LEU A 106 -1.94 5.07 20.23
CA LEU A 106 -1.37 5.44 21.52
C LEU A 106 -1.67 4.41 22.60
N LEU A 107 -2.86 3.79 22.55
CA LEU A 107 -3.27 2.70 23.44
C LEU A 107 -2.46 1.43 23.15
N GLU A 108 -2.36 1.03 21.88
CA GLU A 108 -1.56 -0.13 21.43
C GLU A 108 -0.08 0.01 21.81
N ALA A 109 0.52 1.17 21.55
CA ALA A 109 1.91 1.42 21.91
C ALA A 109 2.15 1.41 23.44
N PHE A 110 1.13 1.78 24.23
CA PHE A 110 1.19 1.65 25.68
C PHE A 110 1.13 0.18 26.09
N GLU A 111 0.21 -0.59 25.52
CA GLU A 111 0.02 -2.01 25.79
C GLU A 111 1.26 -2.83 25.46
N GLU A 112 1.85 -2.61 24.29
CA GLU A 112 3.08 -3.29 23.88
C GLU A 112 4.23 -2.99 24.86
N LYS A 113 4.34 -1.73 25.29
CA LYS A 113 5.43 -1.30 26.19
C LYS A 113 5.22 -1.73 27.65
N LYS A 114 3.97 -1.88 28.09
CA LYS A 114 3.62 -2.13 29.51
C LYS A 114 3.10 -3.53 29.77
N GLY A 115 2.78 -4.30 28.73
CA GLY A 115 2.15 -5.61 28.82
C GLY A 115 0.73 -5.60 29.39
N ARG A 116 0.06 -4.43 29.41
CA ARG A 116 -1.33 -4.28 29.89
C ARG A 116 -2.03 -3.07 29.26
N ALA A 117 -3.36 -3.15 29.18
CA ALA A 117 -4.21 -2.02 28.86
C ALA A 117 -4.09 -0.87 29.88
N PRO A 118 -4.21 0.40 29.48
CA PRO A 118 -4.29 1.53 30.39
C PRO A 118 -5.64 1.52 31.14
N GLU A 119 -5.61 1.47 32.48
CA GLU A 119 -6.81 1.39 33.33
C GLU A 119 -7.59 2.72 33.34
N GLY A 120 -6.88 3.85 33.18
CA GLY A 120 -7.45 5.18 33.01
C GLY A 120 -7.56 5.66 31.55
N GLY A 121 -7.41 4.76 30.57
CA GLY A 121 -7.39 5.12 29.15
C GLY A 121 -6.32 6.15 28.81
N MET A 122 -6.69 7.17 28.04
CA MET A 122 -5.80 8.25 27.61
C MET A 122 -5.13 9.04 28.76
N ALA A 123 -5.66 9.00 29.98
CA ALA A 123 -5.09 9.69 31.14
C ALA A 123 -3.72 9.12 31.57
N GLU A 124 -3.44 7.85 31.31
CA GLU A 124 -2.15 7.21 31.63
C GLU A 124 -1.10 7.39 30.54
N ILE A 125 -1.51 7.79 29.34
CA ILE A 125 -0.66 7.88 28.17
C ILE A 125 0.19 9.15 28.22
N ALA A 126 1.49 9.00 27.98
CA ALA A 126 2.39 10.12 27.78
C ALA A 126 2.48 10.46 26.29
N CYS A 127 2.37 11.74 25.96
CA CYS A 127 2.58 12.25 24.61
C CYS A 127 3.94 11.81 24.07
N PRO A 128 4.00 11.07 22.95
CA PRO A 128 5.27 10.61 22.37
C PRO A 128 6.22 11.75 22.00
N ASN A 129 5.68 12.94 21.74
CA ASN A 129 6.46 14.09 21.29
C ASN A 129 7.01 14.96 22.44
N CYS A 130 6.20 15.27 23.46
CA CYS A 130 6.61 16.17 24.55
C CYS A 130 6.69 15.51 25.93
N GLY A 131 6.24 14.26 26.06
CA GLY A 131 6.25 13.51 27.32
C GLY A 131 5.17 13.89 28.33
N ASN A 132 4.32 14.91 28.05
CA ASN A 132 3.24 15.27 28.97
C ASN A 132 2.19 14.16 29.04
N ARG A 133 1.69 13.87 30.25
CA ARG A 133 0.82 12.70 30.50
C ARG A 133 -0.64 13.11 30.65
N GLY A 134 -1.54 12.38 29.99
CA GLY A 134 -2.98 12.50 30.15
C GLY A 134 -3.61 13.80 29.64
N ASP A 135 -2.82 14.68 29.02
CA ASP A 135 -3.25 16.01 28.60
C ASP A 135 -3.59 16.04 27.10
N PHE A 136 -4.64 15.30 26.75
CA PHE A 136 -5.17 15.22 25.38
C PHE A 136 -6.58 15.83 25.30
N THR A 137 -7.01 16.24 24.10
CA THR A 137 -8.40 16.60 23.81
C THR A 137 -9.30 15.38 23.82
N GLU A 138 -10.62 15.61 23.90
CA GLU A 138 -11.59 14.56 23.60
C GLU A 138 -11.37 14.03 22.16
N PRO A 139 -11.56 12.72 21.93
CA PRO A 139 -11.46 12.12 20.61
C PRO A 139 -12.43 12.78 19.63
N GLN A 140 -11.93 13.09 18.43
CA GLN A 140 -12.74 13.53 17.30
C GLN A 140 -12.62 12.52 16.16
N GLU A 141 -13.76 12.15 15.57
CA GLU A 141 -13.80 11.29 14.39
C GLU A 141 -13.20 12.01 13.19
N PHE A 142 -12.13 11.44 12.64
CA PHE A 142 -11.47 11.96 11.47
C PHE A 142 -11.62 10.99 10.31
N SER A 143 -12.21 11.44 9.20
CA SER A 143 -12.33 10.60 8.01
C SER A 143 -11.00 10.48 7.27
N GLY A 144 -10.57 9.24 7.04
CA GLY A 144 -9.43 8.91 6.21
C GLY A 144 -9.67 9.16 4.71
N LEU A 145 -10.89 9.50 4.29
CA LEU A 145 -11.20 9.84 2.89
C LEU A 145 -10.82 11.29 2.58
N VAL A 146 -10.17 11.50 1.43
CA VAL A 146 -9.90 12.85 0.93
C VAL A 146 -11.12 13.37 0.17
N LYS A 147 -11.77 14.39 0.75
CA LYS A 147 -12.95 15.04 0.16
C LYS A 147 -12.55 16.01 -0.96
N THR A 148 -13.35 16.06 -2.01
CA THR A 148 -13.28 17.05 -3.08
C THR A 148 -14.69 17.49 -3.49
N TYR A 149 -14.81 18.61 -4.20
CA TYR A 149 -16.09 19.13 -4.66
C TYR A 149 -16.06 19.31 -6.18
N LEU A 150 -16.98 18.63 -6.87
CA LEU A 150 -17.19 18.79 -8.30
C LEU A 150 -18.26 19.85 -8.56
N GLY A 151 -18.01 20.72 -9.53
CA GLY A 151 -18.93 21.78 -9.96
C GLY A 151 -18.42 23.20 -9.64
N PRO A 152 -19.14 24.23 -10.11
CA PRO A 152 -18.70 25.62 -9.99
C PRO A 152 -18.80 26.17 -8.56
N VAL A 153 -19.59 25.53 -7.69
CA VAL A 153 -19.80 25.92 -6.31
C VAL A 153 -19.49 24.74 -5.41
N SER A 154 -18.58 24.95 -4.45
CA SER A 154 -18.30 23.99 -3.39
C SER A 154 -19.53 23.82 -2.50
N SER A 155 -20.31 22.79 -2.77
CA SER A 155 -21.56 22.47 -2.09
C SER A 155 -21.65 20.98 -1.81
N GLU A 156 -22.45 20.58 -0.82
CA GLU A 156 -22.64 19.17 -0.46
C GLU A 156 -23.14 18.32 -1.64
N ALA A 157 -23.92 18.91 -2.55
CA ALA A 157 -24.36 18.26 -3.78
C ALA A 157 -23.19 17.89 -4.72
N GLY A 158 -22.09 18.65 -4.66
CA GLY A 158 -20.86 18.39 -5.38
C GLY A 158 -19.86 17.51 -4.62
N LEU A 159 -20.15 17.07 -3.40
CA LEU A 159 -19.21 16.31 -2.57
C LEU A 159 -18.87 14.97 -3.22
N HIS A 160 -17.57 14.78 -3.48
CA HIS A 160 -16.97 13.55 -3.97
C HIS A 160 -15.72 13.21 -3.15
N TYR A 161 -15.14 12.06 -3.42
CA TYR A 161 -13.92 11.60 -2.77
C TYR A 161 -12.89 11.23 -3.82
N LEU A 162 -11.62 11.47 -3.50
CA LEU A 162 -10.53 10.79 -4.19
C LEU A 162 -10.47 9.36 -3.65
N ARG A 163 -10.39 8.37 -4.56
CA ARG A 163 -10.45 6.96 -4.14
C ARG A 163 -9.35 6.59 -3.12
N PRO A 164 -9.68 5.92 -2.00
CA PRO A 164 -8.72 5.44 -1.00
C PRO A 164 -8.05 4.11 -1.36
N GLU A 165 -8.61 3.44 -2.37
CA GLU A 165 -8.17 2.18 -2.97
C GLU A 165 -8.59 2.14 -4.44
N THR A 166 -8.07 1.20 -5.23
CA THR A 166 -8.38 1.07 -6.66
C THR A 166 -9.44 -0.03 -6.92
N ALA A 167 -9.59 -1.00 -6.01
CA ALA A 167 -10.52 -2.13 -6.03
C ALA A 167 -11.97 -1.75 -6.43
N GLN A 168 -12.55 -0.70 -5.83
CA GLN A 168 -13.93 -0.29 -6.13
C GLN A 168 -14.18 0.02 -7.61
N GLY A 169 -13.17 0.53 -8.32
CA GLY A 169 -13.26 0.78 -9.75
C GLY A 169 -13.40 -0.51 -10.58
N ILE A 170 -12.81 -1.60 -10.09
CA ILE A 170 -12.90 -2.93 -10.68
C ILE A 170 -14.28 -3.52 -10.42
N PHE A 171 -14.77 -3.50 -9.17
CA PHE A 171 -16.06 -4.06 -8.80
C PHE A 171 -17.21 -3.45 -9.61
N VAL A 172 -17.28 -2.12 -9.72
CA VAL A 172 -18.35 -1.45 -10.49
C VAL A 172 -18.28 -1.71 -12.00
N ASN A 173 -17.16 -2.24 -12.51
CA ASN A 173 -16.98 -2.63 -13.90
C ASN A 173 -17.03 -4.14 -14.15
N PHE A 174 -17.30 -4.96 -13.13
CA PHE A 174 -17.30 -6.42 -13.25
C PHE A 174 -18.13 -6.91 -14.44
N LEU A 175 -19.40 -6.50 -14.56
CA LEU A 175 -20.28 -6.92 -15.66
C LEU A 175 -19.79 -6.44 -17.05
N ASN A 176 -19.24 -5.22 -17.12
CA ASN A 176 -18.67 -4.68 -18.35
C ASN A 176 -17.49 -5.53 -18.81
N VAL A 177 -16.60 -5.89 -17.90
CA VAL A 177 -15.40 -6.67 -18.21
C VAL A 177 -15.74 -8.11 -18.57
N VAL A 178 -16.61 -8.79 -17.80
CA VAL A 178 -17.10 -10.14 -18.13
C VAL A 178 -17.65 -10.18 -19.56
N THR A 179 -18.42 -9.16 -19.95
CA THR A 179 -19.05 -9.09 -21.26
C THR A 179 -18.02 -8.78 -22.37
N ALA A 180 -17.23 -7.72 -22.19
CA ALA A 180 -16.34 -7.22 -23.24
C ALA A 180 -15.14 -8.13 -23.47
N ALA A 181 -14.53 -8.65 -22.40
CA ALA A 181 -13.38 -9.53 -22.45
C ALA A 181 -13.76 -11.02 -22.54
N ARG A 182 -15.05 -11.35 -22.48
CA ARG A 182 -15.58 -12.72 -22.53
C ARG A 182 -14.97 -13.64 -21.47
N GLN A 183 -14.67 -13.07 -20.31
CA GLN A 183 -14.07 -13.79 -19.20
C GLN A 183 -15.10 -14.63 -18.45
N LYS A 184 -14.61 -15.71 -17.82
CA LYS A 184 -15.42 -16.64 -17.02
C LYS A 184 -14.65 -16.92 -15.73
N PRO A 185 -15.27 -16.86 -14.55
CA PRO A 185 -14.61 -17.29 -13.32
C PRO A 185 -14.07 -18.74 -13.44
N PRO A 186 -12.86 -19.03 -12.93
CA PRO A 186 -11.96 -18.09 -12.28
C PRO A 186 -11.22 -17.16 -13.28
N PHE A 187 -11.23 -15.85 -13.01
CA PHE A 187 -10.44 -14.85 -13.75
C PHE A 187 -10.22 -13.62 -12.87
N GLY A 188 -9.21 -12.80 -13.18
CA GLY A 188 -8.99 -11.55 -12.47
C GLY A 188 -8.88 -10.32 -13.34
N ILE A 189 -9.03 -9.18 -12.67
CA ILE A 189 -8.87 -7.85 -13.25
C ILE A 189 -7.77 -7.16 -12.48
N GLY A 190 -6.67 -6.83 -13.16
CA GLY A 190 -5.56 -6.08 -12.59
C GLY A 190 -5.67 -4.59 -12.89
N GLN A 191 -5.32 -3.75 -11.92
CA GLN A 191 -5.27 -2.30 -12.06
C GLN A 191 -4.05 -1.73 -11.34
N ILE A 192 -3.42 -0.75 -11.97
CA ILE A 192 -2.40 0.07 -11.32
C ILE A 192 -2.87 1.51 -11.33
N GLY A 193 -2.84 2.18 -10.19
CA GLY A 193 -3.18 3.59 -10.17
C GLY A 193 -3.05 4.25 -8.81
N LYS A 194 -3.31 5.56 -8.80
CA LYS A 194 -3.22 6.38 -7.57
C LYS A 194 -4.37 6.11 -6.62
N ALA A 195 -4.08 6.16 -5.33
CA ALA A 195 -5.02 6.14 -4.23
C ALA A 195 -4.63 7.20 -3.19
N PHE A 196 -5.60 7.65 -2.41
CA PHE A 196 -5.48 8.79 -1.51
C PHE A 196 -6.04 8.46 -0.14
N ARG A 197 -5.20 8.52 0.89
CA ARG A 197 -5.63 8.38 2.28
C ARG A 197 -5.23 9.63 3.04
N ASN A 198 -6.16 10.17 3.82
CA ASN A 198 -5.96 11.40 4.56
C ASN A 198 -5.11 11.16 5.81
N GLU A 199 -3.92 10.58 5.64
CA GLU A 199 -3.07 10.10 6.73
C GLU A 199 -2.73 11.21 7.73
N ILE A 200 -2.94 10.90 9.01
CA ILE A 200 -2.74 11.79 10.15
C ILE A 200 -1.29 11.69 10.62
N THR A 201 -0.75 10.47 10.70
CA THR A 201 0.53 10.21 11.36
C THR A 201 1.65 10.17 10.32
N PRO A 202 2.55 11.17 10.31
CA PRO A 202 3.74 11.09 9.47
C PRO A 202 4.66 9.98 10.02
N GLY A 203 5.17 9.11 9.16
CA GLY A 203 6.05 8.04 9.60
C GLY A 203 6.82 7.35 8.47
N ASN A 204 8.09 7.04 8.76
CA ASN A 204 8.97 6.15 8.00
C ASN A 204 9.11 6.47 6.49
N PHE A 205 9.56 7.69 6.17
CA PHE A 205 9.89 8.11 4.79
C PHE A 205 8.69 7.96 3.83
N ILE A 206 8.81 7.14 2.79
CA ILE A 206 7.77 6.89 1.78
C ILE A 206 6.78 5.78 2.18
N PHE A 207 6.87 5.24 3.40
CA PHE A 207 6.02 4.14 3.86
C PHE A 207 4.58 4.59 4.16
N ARG A 208 4.41 5.75 4.81
CA ARG A 208 3.10 6.36 5.09
C ARG A 208 2.96 7.67 4.33
N THR A 209 2.11 7.67 3.30
CA THR A 209 1.92 8.81 2.40
C THR A 209 0.44 9.07 2.15
N ARG A 210 0.08 10.30 1.82
CA ARG A 210 -1.32 10.67 1.53
C ARG A 210 -1.73 10.38 0.09
N GLU A 211 -0.75 10.31 -0.79
CA GLU A 211 -0.90 9.96 -2.19
C GLU A 211 0.11 8.86 -2.50
N PHE A 212 -0.38 7.73 -2.98
CA PHE A 212 0.44 6.58 -3.36
C PHE A 212 -0.17 5.87 -4.56
N GLU A 213 0.57 4.93 -5.11
CA GLU A 213 0.10 4.04 -6.16
C GLU A 213 -0.06 2.63 -5.60
N GLN A 214 -1.16 1.98 -5.95
CA GLN A 214 -1.38 0.57 -5.67
C GLN A 214 -1.38 -0.21 -6.98
N MET A 215 -1.06 -1.49 -6.86
CA MET A 215 -1.20 -2.48 -7.93
C MET A 215 -2.09 -3.58 -7.36
N GLU A 216 -3.36 -3.58 -7.74
CA GLU A 216 -4.39 -4.44 -7.15
C GLU A 216 -4.97 -5.39 -8.19
N ILE A 217 -5.35 -6.57 -7.73
CA ILE A 217 -6.01 -7.59 -8.52
C ILE A 217 -7.29 -7.96 -7.79
N GLU A 218 -8.42 -7.93 -8.48
CA GLU A 218 -9.62 -8.62 -8.01
C GLU A 218 -9.76 -9.92 -8.79
N TYR A 219 -9.53 -11.05 -8.14
CA TYR A 219 -9.64 -12.37 -8.75
C TYR A 219 -10.97 -13.01 -8.39
N PHE A 220 -11.88 -13.02 -9.37
CA PHE A 220 -13.24 -13.53 -9.25
C PHE A 220 -13.25 -15.04 -9.45
N THR A 221 -13.73 -15.78 -8.46
CA THR A 221 -13.70 -17.25 -8.44
C THR A 221 -15.03 -17.84 -7.98
N PRO A 222 -15.41 -19.07 -8.41
CA PRO A 222 -16.48 -19.81 -7.75
C PRO A 222 -16.23 -19.94 -6.24
N PRO A 223 -17.27 -19.84 -5.38
CA PRO A 223 -17.10 -19.91 -3.93
C PRO A 223 -16.38 -21.19 -3.44
N ALA A 224 -16.65 -22.33 -4.10
CA ALA A 224 -16.04 -23.62 -3.76
C ALA A 224 -14.53 -23.67 -4.01
N GLU A 225 -13.99 -22.80 -4.87
CA GLU A 225 -12.57 -22.75 -5.24
C GLU A 225 -11.82 -21.64 -4.48
N ALA A 226 -12.52 -20.79 -3.73
CA ALA A 226 -11.94 -19.56 -3.18
C ALA A 226 -10.75 -19.81 -2.23
N SER A 227 -10.82 -20.84 -1.39
CA SER A 227 -9.71 -21.18 -0.49
C SER A 227 -8.45 -21.63 -1.23
N GLU A 228 -8.61 -22.43 -2.29
CA GLU A 228 -7.48 -22.88 -3.11
C GLU A 228 -6.86 -21.70 -3.88
N GLN A 229 -7.70 -20.84 -4.47
CA GLN A 229 -7.24 -19.65 -5.17
C GLN A 229 -6.51 -18.68 -4.23
N PHE A 230 -6.98 -18.54 -2.98
CA PHE A 230 -6.31 -17.74 -1.96
C PHE A 230 -4.87 -18.19 -1.73
N ASP A 231 -4.66 -19.49 -1.47
CA ASP A 231 -3.33 -20.05 -1.23
C ASP A 231 -2.41 -19.88 -2.45
N LEU A 232 -2.93 -20.11 -3.65
CA LEU A 232 -2.18 -19.91 -4.90
C LEU A 232 -1.76 -18.44 -5.10
N TRP A 233 -2.62 -17.49 -4.74
CA TRP A 233 -2.29 -16.06 -4.83
C TRP A 233 -1.28 -15.63 -3.77
N VAL A 234 -1.36 -16.13 -2.54
CA VAL A 234 -0.35 -15.90 -1.49
C VAL A 234 1.04 -16.34 -1.98
N GLU A 235 1.14 -17.55 -2.53
CA GLU A 235 2.40 -18.07 -3.06
C GLU A 235 2.88 -17.31 -4.30
N ALA A 236 1.99 -16.95 -5.22
CA ALA A 236 2.35 -16.18 -6.40
C ALA A 236 2.92 -14.79 -6.02
N CYS A 237 2.31 -14.14 -5.03
CA CYS A 237 2.76 -12.84 -4.54
C CYS A 237 4.11 -12.94 -3.81
N TRP A 238 4.28 -13.95 -2.96
CA TRP A 238 5.55 -14.24 -2.29
C TRP A 238 6.67 -14.44 -3.32
N ASN A 239 6.46 -15.32 -4.29
CA ASN A 239 7.46 -15.66 -5.29
C ASN A 239 7.83 -14.46 -6.15
N TRP A 240 6.90 -13.52 -6.41
CA TRP A 240 7.23 -12.29 -7.15
C TRP A 240 8.28 -11.43 -6.47
N PHE A 241 8.22 -11.27 -5.13
CA PHE A 241 9.24 -10.53 -4.38
C PHE A 241 10.58 -11.29 -4.34
N ILE A 242 10.54 -12.59 -4.05
CA ILE A 242 11.76 -13.43 -3.98
C ILE A 242 12.46 -13.47 -5.34
N ASP A 243 11.72 -13.70 -6.43
CA ASP A 243 12.26 -13.73 -7.78
C ASP A 243 12.89 -12.39 -8.18
N LEU A 244 12.42 -11.27 -7.63
CA LEU A 244 12.96 -9.93 -7.88
C LEU A 244 14.08 -9.53 -6.90
N GLY A 245 14.56 -10.48 -6.11
CA GLY A 245 15.79 -10.36 -5.34
C GLY A 245 15.63 -9.94 -3.89
N ILE A 246 14.40 -9.97 -3.34
CA ILE A 246 14.22 -9.83 -1.88
C ILE A 246 14.74 -11.10 -1.19
N ALA A 247 15.60 -10.92 -0.20
CA ALA A 247 16.10 -11.99 0.63
C ALA A 247 14.96 -12.62 1.46
N PRO A 248 14.74 -13.95 1.40
CA PRO A 248 13.65 -14.62 2.10
C PRO A 248 13.60 -14.35 3.61
N GLU A 249 14.75 -14.16 4.25
CA GLU A 249 14.85 -13.83 5.68
C GLU A 249 14.33 -12.42 6.05
N ASN A 250 14.17 -11.54 5.07
CA ASN A 250 13.62 -10.21 5.24
C ASN A 250 12.12 -10.12 4.91
N LEU A 251 11.50 -11.24 4.51
CA LEU A 251 10.08 -11.31 4.16
C LEU A 251 9.37 -12.32 5.06
N ARG A 252 8.15 -12.02 5.49
CA ARG A 252 7.28 -12.98 6.21
C ARG A 252 5.85 -12.92 5.73
N ARG A 253 5.15 -14.05 5.87
CA ARG A 253 3.70 -14.16 5.75
C ARG A 253 3.11 -13.96 7.15
N PHE A 254 2.37 -12.89 7.37
CA PHE A 254 1.65 -12.63 8.61
C PHE A 254 0.18 -12.99 8.42
N ASP A 255 -0.29 -14.00 9.16
CA ASP A 255 -1.71 -14.35 9.19
C ASP A 255 -2.42 -13.39 10.14
N VAL A 256 -3.24 -12.52 9.56
CA VAL A 256 -3.96 -11.49 10.30
C VAL A 256 -4.97 -12.18 11.22
N PRO A 257 -4.95 -11.94 12.55
CA PRO A 257 -5.91 -12.55 13.47
C PRO A 257 -7.36 -12.23 13.11
N GLU A 258 -8.28 -13.16 13.34
CA GLU A 258 -9.72 -13.00 13.02
C GLU A 258 -10.32 -11.71 13.59
N THR A 259 -9.89 -11.28 14.77
CA THR A 259 -10.35 -10.05 15.44
C THR A 259 -9.87 -8.76 14.77
N GLU A 260 -8.81 -8.84 13.97
CA GLU A 260 -8.18 -7.71 13.28
C GLU A 260 -8.52 -7.69 11.78
N ARG A 261 -9.09 -8.78 11.25
CA ARG A 261 -9.54 -8.86 9.85
C ARG A 261 -10.70 -7.89 9.60
N ALA A 262 -10.76 -7.36 8.38
CA ALA A 262 -11.96 -6.67 7.92
C ALA A 262 -13.17 -7.61 8.02
N HIS A 263 -14.33 -7.08 8.41
CA HIS A 263 -15.55 -7.86 8.66
C HIS A 263 -16.03 -8.74 7.48
N TYR A 264 -15.56 -8.46 6.27
CA TYR A 264 -15.85 -9.21 5.04
C TYR A 264 -14.75 -10.20 4.63
N SER A 265 -13.61 -10.23 5.33
CA SER A 265 -12.48 -11.08 4.98
C SER A 265 -12.53 -12.41 5.70
N ALA A 266 -12.68 -13.51 4.94
CA ALA A 266 -12.61 -14.87 5.46
C ALA A 266 -11.18 -15.26 5.88
N ALA A 267 -10.17 -14.73 5.19
CA ALA A 267 -8.75 -14.93 5.48
C ALA A 267 -7.93 -13.79 4.88
N THR A 268 -6.90 -13.32 5.59
CA THR A 268 -5.96 -12.32 5.09
C THR A 268 -4.53 -12.72 5.47
N ILE A 269 -3.64 -12.78 4.47
CA ILE A 269 -2.20 -12.89 4.68
C ILE A 269 -1.53 -11.59 4.22
N ASP A 270 -0.86 -10.91 5.13
CA ASP A 270 -0.01 -9.78 4.81
C ASP A 270 1.42 -10.26 4.52
N LEU A 271 2.00 -9.78 3.42
CA LEU A 271 3.44 -9.93 3.18
C LEU A 271 4.16 -8.73 3.76
N GLU A 272 4.92 -8.98 4.82
CA GLU A 272 5.64 -7.93 5.53
C GLU A 272 7.14 -8.01 5.28
N TYR A 273 7.75 -6.85 5.14
CA TYR A 273 9.20 -6.71 4.99
C TYR A 273 9.84 -6.14 6.24
N ARG A 274 11.03 -6.63 6.54
CA ARG A 274 11.82 -6.27 7.71
C ARG A 274 12.57 -4.95 7.52
N PHE A 275 11.84 -3.84 7.58
CA PHE A 275 12.43 -2.50 7.43
C PHE A 275 13.29 -2.06 8.62
N GLY A 276 13.11 -2.67 9.79
CA GLY A 276 13.79 -2.28 11.02
C GLY A 276 13.34 -0.90 11.54
N PHE A 277 12.04 -0.61 11.48
CA PHE A 277 11.52 0.65 12.03
C PHE A 277 11.67 0.69 13.56
N GLN A 278 11.68 1.90 14.12
CA GLN A 278 11.62 2.06 15.57
C GLN A 278 10.22 1.66 16.06
N GLY A 279 10.13 0.70 16.98
CA GLY A 279 8.86 0.20 17.53
C GLY A 279 8.43 -1.13 16.91
N SER A 280 8.34 -1.22 15.58
CA SER A 280 8.06 -2.47 14.87
C SER A 280 9.16 -2.77 13.85
N GLU A 281 9.70 -3.98 13.88
CA GLU A 281 10.73 -4.41 12.92
C GLU A 281 10.16 -4.60 11.50
N TRP A 282 8.85 -4.87 11.41
CA TRP A 282 8.16 -5.30 10.19
C TRP A 282 7.20 -4.23 9.67
N GLY A 283 7.08 -4.15 8.34
CA GLY A 283 6.10 -3.31 7.67
C GLY A 283 5.47 -4.02 6.48
N GLU A 284 4.14 -4.01 6.44
CA GLU A 284 3.30 -4.54 5.37
C GLU A 284 3.65 -3.95 3.99
N LEU A 285 3.99 -4.80 3.03
CA LEU A 285 4.18 -4.43 1.62
C LEU A 285 2.89 -4.52 0.81
N MET A 286 2.10 -5.54 1.14
CA MET A 286 0.91 -5.95 0.42
C MET A 286 0.06 -6.90 1.29
N GLY A 287 -1.22 -7.04 0.98
CA GLY A 287 -2.12 -8.03 1.60
C GLY A 287 -2.82 -8.88 0.54
N VAL A 288 -2.98 -10.19 0.81
CA VAL A 288 -3.88 -11.08 0.06
C VAL A 288 -5.09 -11.34 0.94
N ALA A 289 -6.28 -10.93 0.51
CA ALA A 289 -7.52 -11.12 1.23
C ALA A 289 -8.51 -12.00 0.46
N ASN A 290 -9.23 -12.89 1.16
CA ASN A 290 -10.41 -13.56 0.64
C ASN A 290 -11.66 -12.80 1.11
N ARG A 291 -12.21 -11.96 0.23
CA ARG A 291 -13.29 -11.01 0.54
C ARG A 291 -14.69 -11.61 0.36
N THR A 292 -14.78 -12.91 0.07
CA THR A 292 -16.05 -13.60 -0.20
C THR A 292 -16.85 -12.90 -1.30
N ASP A 293 -18.18 -12.86 -1.22
CA ASP A 293 -19.06 -12.17 -2.17
C ASP A 293 -19.43 -10.74 -1.74
N PHE A 294 -18.81 -10.22 -0.67
CA PHE A 294 -19.17 -8.95 -0.03
C PHE A 294 -19.20 -7.79 -1.02
N ASP A 295 -18.13 -7.56 -1.79
CA ASP A 295 -18.02 -6.36 -2.62
C ASP A 295 -19.07 -6.30 -3.73
N LEU A 296 -19.26 -7.41 -4.44
CA LEU A 296 -20.29 -7.50 -5.49
C LEU A 296 -21.70 -7.51 -4.89
N GLY A 297 -21.89 -8.12 -3.71
CA GLY A 297 -23.14 -8.10 -2.95
C GLY A 297 -23.54 -6.69 -2.52
N ALA A 298 -22.63 -5.96 -1.89
CA ALA A 298 -22.83 -4.59 -1.43
C ALA A 298 -23.20 -3.65 -2.60
N HIS A 299 -22.52 -3.76 -3.74
CA HIS A 299 -22.89 -2.99 -4.93
C HIS A 299 -24.20 -3.45 -5.56
N THR A 300 -24.55 -4.75 -5.48
CA THR A 300 -25.86 -5.25 -5.93
C THR A 300 -26.99 -4.63 -5.11
N ASP A 301 -26.88 -4.68 -3.79
CA ASP A 301 -27.88 -4.15 -2.86
C ASP A 301 -28.00 -2.63 -3.00
N ALA A 302 -26.87 -1.93 -3.08
CA ALA A 302 -26.86 -0.49 -3.18
C ALA A 302 -27.32 0.01 -4.55
N SER A 303 -27.00 -0.65 -5.66
CA SER A 303 -27.31 -0.15 -7.02
C SER A 303 -28.61 -0.71 -7.62
N GLY A 304 -29.06 -1.88 -7.15
CA GLY A 304 -30.15 -2.66 -7.76
C GLY A 304 -29.73 -3.46 -9.00
N THR A 305 -28.47 -3.38 -9.43
CA THR A 305 -27.93 -4.15 -10.56
C THR A 305 -27.39 -5.49 -10.06
N LYS A 306 -27.87 -6.62 -10.60
CA LYS A 306 -27.41 -7.95 -10.18
C LYS A 306 -25.98 -8.24 -10.67
N MET A 307 -25.00 -8.13 -9.79
CA MET A 307 -23.58 -8.36 -10.08
C MET A 307 -23.24 -9.86 -10.01
N GLN A 308 -23.92 -10.68 -10.81
CA GLN A 308 -23.81 -12.15 -10.78
C GLN A 308 -23.27 -12.72 -12.09
N TYR A 309 -22.51 -13.80 -11.99
CA TYR A 309 -22.11 -14.61 -13.15
C TYR A 309 -23.16 -15.71 -13.42
N PHE A 310 -23.37 -16.05 -14.69
CA PHE A 310 -24.23 -17.16 -15.10
C PHE A 310 -23.39 -18.28 -15.71
N ASP A 311 -23.28 -19.39 -14.99
CA ASP A 311 -22.63 -20.59 -15.50
C ASP A 311 -23.62 -21.37 -16.38
N GLN A 312 -23.35 -21.41 -17.68
CA GLN A 312 -24.17 -22.13 -18.65
C GLN A 312 -24.07 -23.65 -18.52
N ALA A 313 -22.94 -24.18 -18.04
CA ALA A 313 -22.74 -25.62 -17.90
C ALA A 313 -23.53 -26.16 -16.70
N ALA A 314 -23.53 -25.43 -15.59
CA ALA A 314 -24.32 -25.75 -14.41
C ALA A 314 -25.78 -25.24 -14.49
N ASN A 315 -26.07 -24.29 -15.40
CA ASN A 315 -27.33 -23.56 -15.48
C ASN A 315 -27.70 -22.82 -14.18
N GLU A 316 -26.70 -22.20 -13.56
CA GLU A 316 -26.80 -21.55 -12.25
C GLU A 316 -26.24 -20.12 -12.27
N ARG A 317 -26.79 -19.26 -11.41
CA ARG A 317 -26.27 -17.91 -11.16
C ARG A 317 -25.69 -17.84 -9.76
N TYR A 318 -24.51 -17.26 -9.63
CA TYR A 318 -23.90 -17.00 -8.34
C TYR A 318 -23.15 -15.67 -8.36
N THR A 319 -22.93 -15.12 -7.17
CA THR A 319 -22.02 -13.99 -6.96
C THR A 319 -20.62 -14.58 -6.74
N PRO A 320 -19.64 -14.31 -7.62
CA PRO A 320 -18.29 -14.82 -7.42
C PRO A 320 -17.68 -14.33 -6.12
N TYR A 321 -16.85 -15.16 -5.52
CA TYR A 321 -15.97 -14.73 -4.43
C TYR A 321 -14.78 -13.97 -5.02
N VAL A 322 -14.20 -13.08 -4.22
CA VAL A 322 -13.07 -12.25 -4.62
C VAL A 322 -11.84 -12.57 -3.78
N ILE A 323 -10.75 -12.94 -4.44
CA ILE A 323 -9.40 -12.94 -3.85
C ILE A 323 -8.70 -11.67 -4.30
N GLU A 324 -8.27 -10.85 -3.34
CA GLU A 324 -7.64 -9.56 -3.57
C GLU A 324 -6.17 -9.58 -3.15
N PRO A 325 -5.22 -9.69 -4.09
CA PRO A 325 -3.86 -9.22 -3.90
C PRO A 325 -3.75 -7.70 -4.08
N SER A 326 -3.43 -6.97 -3.00
CA SER A 326 -3.23 -5.50 -3.03
C SER A 326 -1.80 -5.11 -2.69
N PHE A 327 -1.04 -4.62 -3.68
CA PHE A 327 0.35 -4.22 -3.52
C PHE A 327 0.50 -2.70 -3.36
N GLY A 328 1.31 -2.27 -2.39
CA GLY A 328 1.80 -0.90 -2.34
C GLY A 328 3.03 -0.71 -3.23
N LEU A 329 2.91 0.01 -4.36
CA LEU A 329 4.05 0.25 -5.27
C LEU A 329 5.21 0.95 -4.56
N THR A 330 4.89 1.99 -3.80
CA THR A 330 5.88 2.79 -3.07
C THR A 330 6.58 1.99 -1.98
N ARG A 331 5.85 1.15 -1.26
CA ARG A 331 6.40 0.26 -0.23
C ARG A 331 7.29 -0.82 -0.84
N SER A 332 6.86 -1.39 -1.96
CA SER A 332 7.65 -2.34 -2.75
C SER A 332 8.97 -1.72 -3.23
N MET A 333 8.93 -0.50 -3.77
CA MET A 333 10.13 0.25 -4.17
C MET A 333 11.09 0.44 -2.98
N MET A 334 10.55 0.80 -1.81
CA MET A 334 11.34 0.96 -0.60
C MET A 334 12.02 -0.35 -0.19
N ALA A 335 11.29 -1.46 -0.18
CA ALA A 335 11.84 -2.78 0.13
C ALA A 335 12.98 -3.16 -0.82
N PHE A 336 12.78 -3.04 -2.14
CA PHE A 336 13.83 -3.34 -3.12
C PHE A 336 15.08 -2.45 -2.95
N LEU A 337 14.91 -1.18 -2.56
CA LEU A 337 16.05 -0.29 -2.30
C LEU A 337 16.79 -0.68 -1.02
N VAL A 338 16.07 -1.04 0.04
CA VAL A 338 16.67 -1.46 1.32
C VAL A 338 17.41 -2.78 1.16
N ASP A 339 16.77 -3.77 0.52
CA ASP A 339 17.35 -5.11 0.35
C ASP A 339 18.56 -5.11 -0.60
N ALA A 340 18.51 -4.27 -1.65
CA ALA A 340 19.62 -4.15 -2.59
C ALA A 340 20.80 -3.30 -2.06
N TYR A 341 20.63 -2.55 -0.97
CA TYR A 341 21.68 -1.69 -0.43
C TYR A 341 22.84 -2.52 0.13
N THR A 342 24.02 -2.31 -0.42
CA THR A 342 25.25 -2.93 0.08
C THR A 342 26.43 -1.98 -0.05
N GLU A 343 27.45 -2.22 0.76
CA GLU A 343 28.75 -1.54 0.67
C GLU A 343 29.80 -2.60 0.35
N ASP A 344 30.62 -2.35 -0.67
CA ASP A 344 31.75 -3.18 -1.02
C ASP A 344 33.04 -2.36 -1.07
N GLU A 345 34.16 -3.08 -1.06
CA GLU A 345 35.50 -2.52 -1.12
C GLU A 345 36.07 -2.67 -2.54
N ALA A 346 36.58 -1.58 -3.11
CA ALA A 346 37.16 -1.55 -4.45
C ALA A 346 38.55 -0.91 -4.47
N PRO A 347 39.50 -1.43 -5.26
CA PRO A 347 40.81 -0.79 -5.43
C PRO A 347 40.67 0.62 -6.01
N ASN A 348 41.41 1.57 -5.45
CA ASN A 348 41.45 2.94 -5.93
C ASN A 348 42.68 3.20 -6.82
N ALA A 349 42.63 4.28 -7.61
CA ALA A 349 43.69 4.64 -8.54
C ALA A 349 45.03 5.02 -7.86
N LYS A 350 45.06 5.13 -6.52
CA LYS A 350 46.23 5.49 -5.72
C LYS A 350 46.85 4.28 -4.99
N GLY A 351 46.38 3.06 -5.27
CA GLY A 351 46.92 1.83 -4.69
C GLY A 351 46.36 1.46 -3.31
N GLY A 352 45.25 2.07 -2.88
CA GLY A 352 44.49 1.70 -1.68
C GLY A 352 43.12 1.09 -2.01
N VAL A 353 42.27 0.95 -1.01
CA VAL A 353 40.89 0.43 -1.13
C VAL A 353 39.91 1.51 -0.68
N ASP A 354 38.90 1.78 -1.49
CA ASP A 354 37.80 2.68 -1.15
C ASP A 354 36.53 1.86 -0.90
N THR A 355 35.75 2.21 0.12
CA THR A 355 34.39 1.71 0.31
C THR A 355 33.45 2.45 -0.64
N ARG A 356 32.60 1.71 -1.36
CA ARG A 356 31.58 2.29 -2.23
C ARG A 356 30.21 1.67 -1.96
N THR A 357 29.17 2.48 -2.11
CA THR A 357 27.79 2.03 -2.07
C THR A 357 27.39 1.44 -3.42
N VAL A 358 26.77 0.25 -3.39
CA VAL A 358 26.23 -0.44 -4.56
C VAL A 358 24.78 -0.82 -4.28
N LEU A 359 23.90 -0.61 -5.26
CA LEU A 359 22.54 -1.16 -5.25
C LEU A 359 22.52 -2.43 -6.12
N LYS A 360 22.45 -3.60 -5.49
CA LYS A 360 22.34 -4.91 -6.16
C LYS A 360 20.89 -5.21 -6.60
N LEU A 361 20.25 -4.26 -7.28
CA LEU A 361 18.89 -4.42 -7.79
C LEU A 361 18.85 -5.54 -8.85
N ASP A 362 17.74 -6.30 -8.89
CA ASP A 362 17.48 -7.18 -10.02
C ASP A 362 17.53 -6.39 -11.34
N ARG A 363 18.14 -6.97 -12.37
CA ARG A 363 18.33 -6.34 -13.69
C ARG A 363 17.02 -5.81 -14.29
N ARG A 364 15.89 -6.45 -14.01
CA ARG A 364 14.56 -6.05 -14.48
C ARG A 364 14.12 -4.74 -13.83
N LEU A 365 14.53 -4.48 -12.59
CA LEU A 365 14.15 -3.29 -11.82
C LEU A 365 15.12 -2.11 -11.99
N ALA A 366 16.41 -2.38 -12.24
CA ALA A 366 17.46 -1.35 -12.33
C ALA A 366 17.06 -0.14 -13.21
N PRO A 367 17.12 1.12 -12.74
CA PRO A 367 16.70 2.30 -13.52
C PRO A 367 17.33 2.38 -14.92
N PHE A 368 18.63 2.09 -14.99
CA PHE A 368 19.37 1.99 -16.24
C PHE A 368 19.95 0.58 -16.39
N LYS A 369 19.89 0.03 -17.60
CA LYS A 369 20.37 -1.34 -17.88
C LYS A 369 21.84 -1.37 -18.33
N ALA A 370 22.34 -0.26 -18.85
CA ALA A 370 23.71 -0.10 -19.30
C ALA A 370 24.15 1.37 -19.13
N ALA A 371 25.45 1.57 -18.95
CA ALA A 371 26.10 2.88 -18.99
C ALA A 371 27.22 2.85 -20.03
N VAL A 372 27.22 3.82 -20.95
CA VAL A 372 28.27 3.98 -21.96
C VAL A 372 29.19 5.11 -21.52
N LEU A 373 30.42 4.77 -21.14
CA LEU A 373 31.37 5.68 -20.53
C LEU A 373 32.61 5.82 -21.43
N PRO A 374 32.69 6.83 -22.31
CA PRO A 374 33.86 7.03 -23.15
C PRO A 374 35.07 7.41 -22.29
N LEU A 375 36.23 6.84 -22.59
CA LEU A 375 37.47 7.10 -21.84
C LEU A 375 37.96 8.55 -21.99
N SER A 376 37.72 9.17 -23.15
CA SER A 376 38.05 10.57 -23.43
C SER A 376 36.82 11.28 -24.01
N ARG A 377 36.60 12.53 -23.58
CA ARG A 377 35.69 13.46 -24.25
C ARG A 377 36.42 14.00 -25.48
N ASN A 378 36.29 13.33 -26.61
CA ASN A 378 36.69 13.90 -27.89
C ASN A 378 35.51 14.64 -28.52
#